data_AF-A0A7Y9UJD6-F1
#
_entry.id   AF-A0A7Y9UJD6-F1
#
_cell.length_a   1.000
_cell.length_b   1.000
_cell.length_c   1.000
_cell.angle_alpha   90.00
_cell.angle_beta   90.00
_cell.angle_gamma   90.00
#
_symmetry.space_group_name_H-M   'P 1'
#
loop_
_entity.id
_entity.type
_entity.pdbx_description
1 polymer ?
#
loop_
_entity_poly.entity_id
_entity_poly.type
_entity_poly.pdbx_seq_one_letter_code
_entity_poly.pdbx_strand_id
1 'polypeptide(L)'
;MPKSPEALSMLPPVVERSLRQLGEDLALARVRRGESQRAWAQRLGVSVPTLIRLEQGDPGVGLGIVATALWLMGRAEALGELAAPQHDRGALERDIQAAMQRRRSRSRIRSAVAGKADDPT
;
A
#
# COMPACT_ATOMS: atom_id res chain seq x y z
N MET A 1 -8.21 -2.72 -29.84
CA MET A 1 -8.17 -3.22 -28.45
C MET A 1 -7.22 -2.32 -27.69
N PRO A 2 -7.58 -1.77 -26.51
CA PRO A 2 -6.60 -1.04 -25.72
C PRO A 2 -5.48 -2.02 -25.36
N LYS A 3 -4.23 -1.63 -25.62
CA LYS A 3 -3.06 -2.41 -25.22
C LYS A 3 -3.04 -2.45 -23.70
N SER A 4 -2.87 -3.64 -23.13
CA SER A 4 -2.59 -3.77 -21.71
C SER A 4 -1.36 -2.92 -21.37
N PRO A 5 -1.41 -2.09 -20.31
CA PRO A 5 -0.27 -1.27 -19.95
C PRO A 5 0.93 -2.15 -19.56
N GLU A 6 2.13 -1.70 -19.93
CA GLU A 6 3.39 -2.41 -19.70
C GLU A 6 3.59 -2.76 -18.21
N ALA A 7 3.08 -1.91 -17.32
CA ALA A 7 3.09 -2.13 -15.88
C ALA A 7 2.43 -3.45 -15.44
N LEU A 8 1.43 -3.96 -16.18
CA LEU A 8 0.77 -5.24 -15.87
C LEU A 8 1.51 -6.44 -16.47
N SER A 9 2.36 -6.24 -17.48
CA SER A 9 3.19 -7.30 -18.08
C SER A 9 4.51 -7.55 -17.36
N MET A 10 4.97 -6.58 -16.56
CA MET A 10 6.26 -6.64 -15.87
C MET A 10 6.12 -6.34 -14.37
N LEU A 11 5.25 -7.10 -13.70
CA LEU A 11 5.06 -6.93 -12.26
C LEU A 11 6.28 -7.48 -11.50
N PRO A 12 6.76 -6.77 -10.46
CA PRO A 12 7.74 -7.33 -9.57
C PRO A 12 7.19 -8.61 -8.92
N PRO A 13 7.99 -9.68 -8.75
CA PRO A 13 7.51 -10.95 -8.19
C PRO A 13 6.86 -10.83 -6.80
N VAL A 14 7.29 -9.84 -6.01
CA VAL A 14 6.67 -9.53 -4.71
C VAL A 14 5.24 -9.00 -4.85
N VAL A 15 4.98 -8.20 -5.88
CA VAL A 15 3.64 -7.66 -6.16
C VAL A 15 2.72 -8.78 -6.62
N GLU A 16 3.18 -9.65 -7.53
CA GLU A 16 2.39 -10.81 -7.99
C GLU A 16 1.99 -11.74 -6.84
N ARG A 17 2.93 -12.04 -5.93
CA ARG A 17 2.64 -12.87 -4.75
C ARG A 17 1.63 -12.20 -3.82
N SER A 18 1.78 -10.90 -3.55
CA SER A 18 0.85 -10.15 -2.70
C SER A 18 -0.56 -10.11 -3.30
N LEU A 19 -0.68 -9.94 -4.62
CA LEU A 19 -1.97 -9.98 -5.30
C LEU A 19 -2.62 -11.37 -5.26
N ARG A 20 -1.82 -12.43 -5.45
CA ARG A 20 -2.31 -13.81 -5.32
C ARG A 20 -2.81 -14.09 -3.90
N GLN A 21 -2.04 -13.71 -2.88
CA GLN A 21 -2.45 -13.85 -1.48
C GLN A 21 -3.76 -13.10 -1.21
N LEU A 22 -3.89 -11.86 -1.70
CA LEU A 22 -5.12 -11.08 -1.58
C LEU A 22 -6.31 -11.82 -2.23
N GLY A 23 -6.15 -12.37 -3.43
CA GLY A 23 -7.17 -13.17 -4.10
C GLY A 23 -7.57 -14.43 -3.33
N GLU A 24 -6.58 -15.17 -2.81
CA GLU A 24 -6.80 -16.36 -1.98
C GLU A 24 -7.54 -16.04 -0.69
N ASP A 25 -7.18 -14.93 -0.02
CA ASP A 25 -7.85 -14.46 1.19
C ASP A 25 -9.31 -14.05 0.91
N LEU A 26 -9.58 -13.43 -0.25
CA LEU A 26 -10.93 -13.12 -0.71
C LEU A 26 -11.74 -14.39 -0.97
N ALA A 27 -11.15 -15.38 -1.64
CA ALA A 27 -11.80 -16.66 -1.91
C ALA A 27 -12.10 -17.42 -0.61
N LEU A 28 -11.14 -17.45 0.32
CA LEU A 28 -11.30 -18.07 1.63
C LEU A 28 -12.40 -17.38 2.43
N ALA A 29 -12.44 -16.05 2.40
CA ALA A 29 -13.50 -15.26 3.00
C ALA A 29 -14.89 -15.65 2.44
N ARG A 30 -15.03 -15.81 1.13
CA ARG A 30 -16.28 -16.27 0.52
C ARG A 30 -16.66 -17.68 0.99
N VAL A 31 -15.72 -18.62 0.93
CA VAL A 31 -15.95 -20.03 1.30
C VAL A 31 -16.35 -20.15 2.78
N ARG A 32 -15.70 -19.40 3.69
CA ARG A 32 -16.04 -19.38 5.12
C ARG A 32 -17.46 -18.86 5.40
N ARG A 33 -18.06 -18.11 4.48
CA ARG A 33 -19.45 -17.63 4.56
C ARG A 33 -20.45 -18.58 3.91
N GLY A 34 -19.99 -19.68 3.30
CA GLY A 34 -20.85 -20.61 2.55
C GLY A 34 -21.41 -20.02 1.26
N GLU A 35 -20.78 -18.98 0.72
CA GLU A 35 -21.32 -18.25 -0.44
C GLU A 35 -20.75 -18.79 -1.76
N SER A 36 -21.62 -18.95 -2.76
CA SER A 36 -21.19 -19.35 -4.10
C SER A 36 -20.53 -18.18 -4.83
N GLN A 37 -19.67 -18.48 -5.81
CA GLN A 37 -19.12 -17.45 -6.70
C GLN A 37 -20.22 -16.68 -7.43
N ARG A 38 -21.33 -17.34 -7.80
CA ARG A 38 -22.47 -16.66 -8.43
C ARG A 38 -23.09 -15.61 -7.51
N ALA A 39 -23.29 -15.94 -6.23
CA ALA A 39 -23.86 -15.03 -5.25
C ALA A 39 -22.95 -13.82 -5.01
N TRP A 40 -21.64 -14.03 -4.83
CA TRP A 40 -20.68 -12.93 -4.65
C TRP A 40 -20.54 -12.07 -5.90
N ALA A 41 -20.47 -12.68 -7.09
CA ALA A 41 -20.38 -11.94 -8.35
C ALA A 41 -21.59 -11.01 -8.52
N GLN A 42 -22.80 -11.48 -8.18
CA GLN A 42 -24.01 -10.67 -8.19
C GLN A 42 -23.93 -9.50 -7.19
N ARG A 43 -23.48 -9.74 -5.96
CA ARG A 43 -23.34 -8.69 -4.92
C ARG A 43 -22.30 -7.63 -5.30
N LEU A 44 -21.23 -8.03 -6.00
CA LEU A 44 -20.18 -7.14 -6.50
C LEU A 44 -20.56 -6.45 -7.82
N GLY A 45 -21.65 -6.85 -8.47
CA GLY A 45 -22.05 -6.32 -9.77
C GLY A 45 -21.11 -6.71 -10.92
N VAL A 46 -20.47 -7.89 -10.84
CA VAL A 46 -19.52 -8.38 -11.85
C VAL A 46 -19.91 -9.76 -12.37
N SER A 47 -19.27 -10.18 -13.47
CA SER A 47 -19.45 -11.54 -13.99
C SER A 47 -18.74 -12.58 -13.12
N VAL A 48 -19.19 -13.84 -13.13
CA VAL A 48 -18.51 -14.95 -12.43
C VAL A 48 -17.05 -15.12 -12.91
N PRO A 49 -16.72 -15.04 -14.22
CA PRO A 49 -15.33 -15.03 -14.67
C PRO A 49 -14.49 -13.89 -14.06
N THR A 50 -15.06 -12.69 -13.90
CA THR A 50 -14.38 -11.57 -13.24
C THR A 50 -14.09 -11.87 -11.77
N LEU A 51 -15.04 -12.48 -11.05
CA LEU A 51 -14.82 -12.92 -9.67
C LEU A 51 -13.73 -14.00 -9.58
N ILE A 52 -13.71 -14.97 -10.50
CA ILE A 52 -12.66 -15.99 -10.53
C ILE A 52 -11.29 -15.35 -10.71
N ARG A 53 -11.15 -14.38 -11.62
CA ARG A 53 -9.91 -13.62 -11.81
C ARG A 53 -9.50 -12.84 -10.56
N LEU A 54 -10.47 -12.21 -9.89
CA LEU A 54 -10.24 -11.52 -8.62
C LEU A 54 -9.68 -12.48 -7.56
N GLU A 55 -10.29 -13.65 -7.41
CA GLU A 55 -9.87 -14.69 -6.46
C GLU A 55 -8.51 -15.32 -6.81
N GLN A 56 -8.07 -15.20 -8.06
CA GLN A 56 -6.73 -15.62 -8.51
C GLN A 56 -5.67 -14.53 -8.34
N GLY A 57 -6.06 -13.31 -7.93
CA GLY A 57 -5.15 -12.18 -7.79
C GLY A 57 -4.76 -11.53 -9.12
N ASP A 58 -5.62 -11.59 -10.13
CA ASP A 58 -5.34 -11.01 -11.44
C ASP A 58 -5.19 -9.48 -11.36
N PRO A 59 -4.03 -8.92 -11.76
CA PRO A 59 -3.73 -7.49 -11.65
C PRO A 59 -4.55 -6.61 -12.60
N GLY A 60 -5.19 -7.21 -13.62
CA GLY A 60 -6.09 -6.53 -14.55
C GLY A 60 -7.51 -6.34 -14.01
N VAL A 61 -7.83 -6.89 -12.82
CA VAL A 61 -9.09 -6.61 -12.14
C VAL A 61 -9.02 -5.21 -11.53
N GLY A 62 -10.00 -4.36 -11.86
CA GLY A 62 -9.99 -2.96 -11.42
C GLY A 62 -10.00 -2.81 -9.90
N LEU A 63 -9.22 -1.84 -9.39
CA LEU A 63 -9.09 -1.57 -7.96
C LEU A 63 -10.45 -1.33 -7.26
N GLY A 64 -11.41 -0.71 -7.94
CA GLY A 64 -12.77 -0.52 -7.41
C GLY A 64 -13.50 -1.83 -7.09
N ILE A 65 -13.27 -2.90 -7.88
CA ILE A 65 -13.85 -4.23 -7.62
C ILE A 65 -13.21 -4.84 -6.38
N VAL A 66 -11.88 -4.76 -6.26
CA VAL A 66 -11.14 -5.22 -5.07
C VAL A 66 -11.61 -4.49 -3.82
N ALA A 67 -11.72 -3.15 -3.89
CA ALA A 67 -12.22 -2.31 -2.80
C ALA A 67 -13.65 -2.70 -2.37
N THR A 68 -14.52 -3.00 -3.33
CA THR A 68 -15.90 -3.42 -3.05
C THR A 68 -15.96 -4.79 -2.41
N ALA A 69 -15.07 -5.72 -2.81
CA ALA A 69 -14.94 -7.02 -2.15
C ALA A 69 -14.42 -6.89 -0.71
N LEU A 70 -13.46 -6.01 -0.46
CA LEU A 70 -13.01 -5.66 0.90
C LEU A 70 -14.14 -5.08 1.75
N TRP A 71 -14.95 -4.17 1.19
CA TRP A 71 -16.13 -3.65 1.86
C TRP A 71 -17.16 -4.74 2.20
N LEU A 72 -17.41 -5.69 1.29
CA LEU A 72 -18.31 -6.82 1.53
C LEU A 72 -17.88 -7.68 2.73
N MET A 73 -16.58 -7.68 3.04
CA MET A 73 -16.00 -8.37 4.19
C MET A 73 -15.92 -7.52 5.46
N GLY A 74 -16.38 -6.27 5.45
CA GLY A 74 -16.22 -5.33 6.56
C GLY A 74 -14.79 -4.81 6.72
N ARG A 75 -13.99 -4.76 5.65
CA ARG A 75 -12.57 -4.35 5.65
C ARG A 75 -12.29 -3.15 4.76
N ALA A 76 -13.30 -2.31 4.49
CA ALA A 76 -13.14 -1.10 3.66
C ALA A 76 -12.06 -0.15 4.19
N GLU A 77 -11.92 -0.02 5.51
CA GLU A 77 -10.93 0.85 6.16
C GLU A 77 -9.48 0.49 5.82
N ALA A 78 -9.21 -0.77 5.45
CA ALA A 78 -7.88 -1.21 5.07
C ALA A 78 -7.31 -0.43 3.87
N LEU A 79 -8.18 0.12 3.01
CA LEU A 79 -7.76 0.96 1.88
C LEU A 79 -7.05 2.24 2.33
N GLY A 80 -7.46 2.82 3.46
CA GLY A 80 -6.81 4.01 4.04
C GLY A 80 -5.39 3.72 4.53
N GLU A 81 -5.11 2.48 4.90
CA GLU A 81 -3.81 2.06 5.44
C GLU A 81 -2.78 1.72 4.36
N LEU A 82 -3.21 1.42 3.13
CA LEU A 82 -2.34 0.92 2.05
C LEU A 82 -1.19 1.88 1.69
N ALA A 83 -1.46 3.19 1.76
CA ALA A 83 -0.50 4.25 1.44
C ALA A 83 -0.32 5.24 2.60
N ALA A 84 -0.65 4.81 3.82
CA ALA A 84 -0.58 5.70 4.97
C ALA A 84 0.88 6.15 5.23
N PRO A 85 1.14 7.45 5.50
CA PRO A 85 2.51 7.98 5.59
C PRO A 85 3.41 7.28 6.62
N GLN A 86 2.82 6.76 7.71
CA GLN A 86 3.54 5.98 8.71
C GLN A 86 4.17 4.68 8.17
N HIS A 87 3.75 4.23 6.98
CA HIS A 87 4.28 3.04 6.31
C HIS A 87 5.24 3.37 5.16
N ASP A 88 5.41 4.66 4.79
CA ASP A 88 6.39 5.11 3.80
C ASP A 88 7.79 5.18 4.41
N ARG A 89 8.49 4.03 4.42
CA ARG A 89 9.85 3.90 4.96
C ARG A 89 10.84 4.89 4.34
N GLY A 90 10.73 5.14 3.03
CA GLY A 90 11.65 6.03 2.33
C GLY A 90 11.45 7.50 2.72
N ALA A 91 10.21 7.93 2.98
CA ALA A 91 9.96 9.24 3.56
C ALA A 91 10.47 9.34 5.00
N LEU A 92 10.17 8.34 5.84
CA LEU A 92 10.59 8.33 7.25
C LEU A 92 12.12 8.38 7.41
N GLU A 93 12.86 7.62 6.60
CA GLU A 93 14.32 7.67 6.60
C GLU A 93 14.85 9.06 6.25
N ARG A 94 14.27 9.72 5.24
CA ARG A 94 14.65 11.09 4.85
C ARG A 94 14.39 12.09 5.98
N ASP A 95 13.25 11.96 6.67
CA ASP A 95 12.92 12.84 7.80
C ASP A 95 13.92 12.69 8.97
N ILE A 96 14.34 11.46 9.26
CA ILE A 96 15.37 11.18 10.26
C ILE A 96 16.69 11.84 9.85
N GLN A 97 17.13 11.67 8.60
CA GLN A 97 18.36 12.29 8.11
C GLN A 97 18.31 13.82 8.18
N ALA A 98 17.19 14.41 7.79
CA ALA A 98 16.97 15.85 7.88
C ALA A 98 17.00 16.35 9.34
N ALA A 99 16.43 15.61 10.29
CA ALA A 99 16.48 15.93 11.71
C ALA A 99 17.92 15.87 12.27
N MET A 100 18.69 14.84 11.90
CA MET A 100 20.09 14.71 12.29
C MET A 100 20.94 15.86 11.76
N GLN A 101 20.74 16.27 10.50
CA GLN A 101 21.48 17.37 9.90
C GLN A 101 21.17 18.70 10.58
N ARG A 102 19.90 18.97 10.92
CA ARG A 102 19.49 20.15 11.71
C ARG A 102 20.13 20.18 13.10
N ARG A 103 20.26 19.02 13.76
CA ARG A 103 20.94 18.92 15.05
C ARG A 103 22.43 19.25 14.92
N ARG A 104 23.10 18.72 13.89
CA ARG A 104 24.52 18.97 13.60
C ARG A 104 24.78 20.45 13.31
N SER A 105 23.97 21.09 12.47
CA SER A 105 24.15 22.51 12.15
C SER A 105 23.99 23.40 13.39
N ARG A 106 22.96 23.16 14.22
CA ARG A 106 22.75 23.88 15.49
C ARG A 106 23.91 23.69 16.48
N SER A 107 24.45 22.48 16.59
CA SER A 107 25.61 22.21 17.46
C SER A 107 26.83 23.02 17.01
N ARG A 108 27.09 23.08 15.69
CA ARG A 108 28.21 23.83 15.12
C ARG A 108 28.08 25.34 15.36
N ILE A 109 26.88 25.88 15.18
CA ILE A 109 26.59 27.30 15.45
C ILE A 109 26.82 27.60 16.94
N ARG A 110 26.31 26.75 17.85
CA ARG A 110 26.51 26.94 19.30
C ARG A 110 27.99 26.94 19.71
N SER A 111 28.78 26.00 19.19
CA SER A 111 30.22 25.96 19.48
C SER A 111 30.96 27.19 18.93
N ALA A 112 30.55 27.73 17.78
CA ALA A 112 31.16 28.94 17.21
C ALA A 112 30.81 30.21 18.01
N VAL A 113 29.61 30.30 18.58
CA VAL A 113 29.21 31.43 19.44
C VAL A 113 29.90 31.38 20.80
N ALA A 114 30.03 30.19 21.41
CA ALA A 114 30.72 30.04 22.69
C ALA A 114 32.20 30.43 22.62
N GLY A 115 32.93 29.98 21.58
CA GLY A 115 34.34 30.32 21.40
C GLY A 115 34.63 31.80 21.10
N LYS A 116 33.61 32.62 20.82
CA LYS A 116 33.74 34.07 20.62
C LYS A 116 33.44 34.88 21.88
N ALA A 117 32.85 34.26 22.91
CA ALA A 117 32.55 34.90 24.18
C ALA A 117 33.72 34.83 25.19
N ASP A 118 34.65 33.90 24.99
CA ASP A 118 35.81 33.66 25.87
C ASP A 118 37.08 34.46 25.47
N ASP A 119 36.96 35.47 24.59
CA ASP A 119 38.07 36.35 24.19
C ASP A 119 37.88 37.74 24.82
N PRO A 120 38.33 37.98 26.08
CA PRO A 120 38.33 39.31 26.67
C PRO A 120 39.54 40.06 26.14
N THR A 121 39.26 41.21 25.53
CA THR A 121 40.26 42.18 25.06
C THR A 121 41.08 42.74 26.21
#